data_AF-A0A8H7UGW5-F1
#
_entry.id   AF-A0A8H7UGW5-F1
#
_cell.length_a   1.000
_cell.length_b   1.000
_cell.length_c   1.000
_cell.angle_alpha   90.00
_cell.angle_beta   90.00
_cell.angle_gamma   90.00
#
_symmetry.space_group_name_H-M   'P 1'
#
loop_
_entity.id
_entity.type
_entity.pdbx_description
1 polymer ?
#
loop_
_entity_poly.entity_id
_entity_poly.type
_entity_poly.pdbx_seq_one_letter_code
_entity_poly.pdbx_strand_id
1 'polypeptide(L)'
;YTSDGIGMDNSDMGFNNIGDMYIERTLRSETGTHVKYHFSDRVTKFFCKIFFSEQFDALRRNLGCDESYLASLASCIKWDSSGGKSGSAFLKTKDDRLLMKQMSRPEMDAFLKFAPAYFQYLSEALFHGLPTVLAKIFGFYRIGYKNAVTGKSMKMDLLVMENLFYQRNVTKIFDLKGSMRNRRVNATGKENEVLLDENLVEFMYQSPLFLRAHSKEILRGSLHNDTLFLSRLNVMDYSLLVGIDETSQELVVGIVDFIRTFTWDKKLESWVKESGILGGGREPTIVTPKQYRLRFKEAMERYFLMVPDFWATRRVRVQHHPSAAAQAVDSNL
;
A
#
# COMPACT_ATOMS: atom_id res chain seq x y z
N TYR A 1 -24.72 27.15 0.49
CA TYR A 1 -24.85 28.61 0.32
C TYR A 1 -23.44 29.17 0.50
N THR A 2 -22.69 29.59 -0.51
CA THR A 2 -22.97 30.07 -1.87
C THR A 2 -22.19 29.29 -2.92
N SER A 3 -22.82 29.14 -4.08
CA SER A 3 -22.31 28.55 -5.31
C SER A 3 -21.81 29.67 -6.21
N ASP A 4 -20.50 29.71 -6.47
CA ASP A 4 -19.97 30.47 -7.61
C ASP A 4 -19.55 29.47 -8.68
N GLY A 5 -20.41 29.37 -9.69
CA GLY A 5 -20.18 28.57 -10.88
C GLY A 5 -19.12 29.23 -11.74
N ILE A 6 -17.95 28.60 -11.77
CA ILE A 6 -17.03 28.74 -12.89
C ILE A 6 -17.52 27.77 -13.94
N GLY A 7 -18.07 28.30 -15.03
CA GLY A 7 -18.40 27.51 -16.21
C GLY A 7 -17.13 26.84 -16.74
N MET A 8 -17.00 25.54 -16.50
CA MET A 8 -16.04 24.72 -17.22
C MET A 8 -16.53 24.57 -18.66
N ASP A 9 -15.66 24.93 -19.59
CA ASP A 9 -15.90 24.85 -21.02
C ASP A 9 -16.22 23.40 -21.43
N ASN A 10 -17.29 23.18 -22.17
CA ASN A 10 -17.78 21.85 -22.55
C ASN A 10 -16.79 21.08 -23.46
N SER A 11 -15.80 21.76 -24.05
CA SER A 11 -14.72 21.11 -24.80
C SER A 11 -13.72 20.38 -23.89
N ASP A 12 -13.49 20.86 -22.67
CA ASP A 12 -12.49 20.29 -21.74
C ASP A 12 -12.99 18.98 -21.10
N MET A 13 -14.31 18.84 -20.94
CA MET A 13 -14.94 17.58 -20.52
C MET A 13 -14.84 16.48 -21.59
N GLY A 14 -14.76 16.84 -22.88
CA GLY A 14 -14.66 15.87 -23.98
C GLY A 14 -13.27 15.25 -24.13
N PHE A 15 -12.21 16.04 -23.96
CA PHE A 15 -10.83 15.56 -24.06
C PHE A 15 -10.37 14.78 -22.82
N ASN A 16 -10.76 15.23 -21.61
CA ASN A 16 -10.46 14.51 -20.37
C ASN A 16 -11.09 13.11 -20.35
N ASN A 17 -12.33 12.98 -20.86
CA ASN A 17 -13.03 11.70 -20.91
C ASN A 17 -12.36 10.68 -21.86
N ILE A 18 -11.84 11.11 -23.02
CA ILE A 18 -11.12 10.21 -23.95
C ILE A 18 -9.78 9.77 -23.35
N GLY A 19 -9.05 10.70 -22.72
CA GLY A 19 -7.79 10.40 -22.02
C GLY A 19 -7.99 9.39 -20.89
N ASP A 20 -9.01 9.61 -20.07
CA ASP A 20 -9.39 8.73 -18.96
C ASP A 20 -9.80 7.34 -19.45
N MET A 21 -10.62 7.25 -20.51
CA MET A 21 -10.97 5.97 -21.12
C MET A 21 -9.76 5.18 -21.62
N TYR A 22 -8.78 5.85 -22.23
CA TYR A 22 -7.56 5.20 -22.71
C TYR A 22 -6.70 4.69 -21.55
N ILE A 23 -6.53 5.51 -20.50
CA ILE A 23 -5.79 5.14 -19.29
C ILE A 23 -6.48 3.94 -18.61
N GLU A 24 -7.78 4.01 -18.40
CA GLU A 24 -8.55 2.95 -17.75
C GLU A 24 -8.43 1.63 -18.52
N ARG A 25 -8.60 1.67 -19.85
CA ARG A 25 -8.42 0.50 -20.71
C ARG A 25 -7.00 -0.08 -20.60
N THR A 26 -5.99 0.77 -20.51
CA THR A 26 -4.59 0.36 -20.39
C THR A 26 -4.34 -0.35 -19.06
N LEU A 27 -4.85 0.18 -17.94
CA LEU A 27 -4.76 -0.46 -16.62
C LEU A 27 -5.47 -1.82 -16.58
N ARG A 28 -6.61 -1.95 -17.27
CA ARG A 28 -7.39 -3.19 -17.34
C ARG A 28 -6.85 -4.23 -18.33
N SER A 29 -5.77 -3.93 -19.07
CA SER A 29 -5.21 -4.87 -20.05
C SER A 29 -4.77 -6.18 -19.39
N GLU A 30 -5.24 -7.32 -19.94
CA GLU A 30 -4.89 -8.67 -19.46
C GLU A 30 -3.38 -8.97 -19.60
N THR A 31 -2.72 -8.33 -20.56
CA THR A 31 -1.29 -8.52 -20.84
C THR A 31 -0.48 -7.26 -20.56
N GLY A 32 0.72 -7.44 -20.02
CA GLY A 32 1.68 -6.36 -19.76
C GLY A 32 2.78 -6.27 -20.80
N THR A 33 3.00 -5.07 -21.33
CA THR A 33 4.15 -4.79 -22.20
C THR A 33 5.42 -4.65 -21.36
N HIS A 34 6.42 -5.49 -21.63
CA HIS A 34 7.74 -5.44 -20.99
C HIS A 34 8.80 -4.99 -22.00
N VAL A 35 9.46 -3.86 -21.73
CA VAL A 35 10.45 -3.29 -22.65
C VAL A 35 11.85 -3.52 -22.08
N LYS A 36 12.81 -3.85 -22.94
CA LYS A 36 14.21 -4.04 -22.54
C LYS A 36 15.12 -3.18 -23.40
N TYR A 37 15.89 -2.33 -22.73
CA TYR A 37 16.91 -1.49 -23.31
C TYR A 37 18.30 -2.04 -22.99
N HIS A 38 19.19 -1.90 -23.97
CA HIS A 38 20.61 -2.18 -23.84
C HIS A 38 21.35 -0.94 -24.31
N PHE A 39 22.33 -0.51 -23.53
CA PHE A 39 23.23 0.58 -23.90
C PHE A 39 24.64 0.24 -23.42
N SER A 40 25.65 0.84 -24.02
CA SER A 40 27.03 0.53 -23.70
C SER A 40 27.91 1.75 -23.86
N ASP A 41 28.89 1.87 -22.97
CA ASP A 41 30.09 2.65 -23.24
C ASP A 41 31.18 1.73 -23.86
N ARG A 42 32.42 2.21 -23.97
CA ARG A 42 33.53 1.45 -24.58
C ARG A 42 33.83 0.11 -23.89
N VAL A 43 33.58 -0.01 -22.59
CA VAL A 43 34.02 -1.16 -21.77
C VAL A 43 32.91 -1.76 -20.89
N THR A 44 31.77 -1.07 -20.77
CA THR A 44 30.66 -1.42 -19.89
C THR A 44 29.37 -1.54 -20.69
N LYS A 45 28.69 -2.68 -20.54
CA LYS A 45 27.35 -2.89 -21.08
C LYS A 45 26.34 -2.73 -19.96
N PHE A 46 25.33 -1.91 -20.18
CA PHE A 46 24.22 -1.68 -19.28
C PHE A 46 22.93 -2.29 -19.86
N PHE A 47 21.99 -2.60 -18.99
CA PHE A 47 20.65 -2.98 -19.38
C PHE A 47 19.62 -2.42 -18.41
N CYS A 48 18.44 -2.10 -18.94
CA CYS A 48 17.27 -1.76 -18.17
C CYS A 48 16.07 -2.48 -18.78
N LYS A 49 15.37 -3.30 -17.99
CA LYS A 49 14.08 -3.87 -18.35
C LYS A 49 12.99 -3.19 -17.52
N ILE A 50 11.99 -2.67 -18.20
CA ILE A 50 10.80 -2.05 -17.63
C ILE A 50 9.68 -3.08 -17.70
N PHE A 51 9.08 -3.41 -16.56
CA PHE A 51 7.94 -4.33 -16.52
C PHE A 51 6.63 -3.53 -16.53
N PHE A 52 5.60 -3.99 -17.27
CA PHE A 52 4.28 -3.33 -17.34
C PHE A 52 4.39 -1.84 -17.70
N SER A 53 5.22 -1.54 -18.70
CA SER A 53 5.63 -0.18 -19.06
C SER A 53 4.44 0.75 -19.31
N GLU A 54 3.47 0.31 -20.12
CA GLU A 54 2.28 1.08 -20.46
C GLU A 54 1.33 1.23 -19.26
N GLN A 55 1.14 0.20 -18.44
CA GLN A 55 0.28 0.31 -17.25
C GLN A 55 0.85 1.25 -16.19
N PHE A 56 2.16 1.22 -15.94
CA PHE A 56 2.77 2.16 -15.00
C PHE A 56 2.83 3.58 -15.55
N ASP A 57 3.03 3.77 -16.85
CA ASP A 57 2.90 5.08 -17.50
C ASP A 57 1.47 5.64 -17.34
N ALA A 58 0.45 4.84 -17.69
CA ALA A 58 -0.95 5.20 -17.52
C ALA A 58 -1.28 5.58 -16.06
N LEU A 59 -0.79 4.79 -15.08
CA LEU A 59 -0.98 5.07 -13.65
C LEU A 59 -0.33 6.41 -13.24
N ARG A 60 0.91 6.66 -13.65
CA ARG A 60 1.62 7.91 -13.31
C ARG A 60 0.97 9.14 -13.94
N ARG A 61 0.46 9.03 -15.18
CA ARG A 61 -0.26 10.11 -15.84
C ARG A 61 -1.57 10.44 -15.13
N ASN A 62 -2.35 9.42 -14.77
CA ASN A 62 -3.61 9.64 -14.05
C ASN A 62 -3.40 10.26 -12.66
N LEU A 63 -2.33 9.86 -11.96
CA LEU A 63 -1.96 10.43 -10.67
C LEU A 63 -1.21 11.78 -10.79
N GLY A 64 -1.04 12.32 -12.01
CA GLY A 64 -0.39 13.60 -12.25
C GLY A 64 1.09 13.67 -11.83
N CYS A 65 1.78 12.53 -11.75
CA CYS A 65 3.14 12.47 -11.22
C CYS A 65 4.23 12.15 -12.24
N ASP A 66 3.90 11.92 -13.52
CA ASP A 66 4.83 11.40 -14.52
C ASP A 66 6.08 12.29 -14.76
N GLU A 67 5.92 13.61 -14.89
CA GLU A 67 7.07 14.52 -15.07
C GLU A 67 7.98 14.53 -13.84
N SER A 68 7.38 14.68 -12.65
CA SER A 68 8.11 14.69 -11.38
C SER A 68 8.82 13.37 -11.12
N TYR A 69 8.24 12.26 -11.55
CA TYR A 69 8.76 10.92 -11.35
C TYR A 69 10.15 10.74 -11.96
N LEU A 70 10.33 11.20 -13.20
CA LEU A 70 11.63 11.14 -13.89
C LEU A 70 12.68 12.03 -13.19
N ALA A 71 12.28 13.24 -12.80
CA ALA A 71 13.16 14.17 -12.08
C ALA A 71 13.60 13.60 -10.72
N SER A 72 12.69 13.02 -9.94
CA SER A 72 12.99 12.39 -8.65
C SER A 72 13.97 11.22 -8.80
N LEU A 73 13.77 10.36 -9.80
CA LEU A 73 14.64 9.19 -10.04
C LEU A 73 16.04 9.53 -10.55
N ALA A 74 16.28 10.76 -11.03
CA ALA A 74 17.60 11.20 -11.45
C ALA A 74 18.60 11.29 -10.29
N SER A 75 18.13 11.37 -9.04
CA SER A 75 18.99 11.41 -7.87
C SER A 75 18.45 10.57 -6.71
N CYS A 76 19.14 9.47 -6.42
CA CYS A 76 18.77 8.54 -5.36
C CYS A 76 19.91 8.38 -4.35
N ILE A 77 19.54 8.09 -3.11
CA ILE A 77 20.45 7.77 -2.02
C ILE A 77 20.13 6.38 -1.48
N LYS A 78 21.16 5.68 -0.99
CA LYS A 78 20.96 4.50 -0.17
C LYS A 78 20.27 4.93 1.12
N TRP A 79 19.18 4.26 1.45
CA TRP A 79 18.43 4.50 2.66
C TRP A 79 18.49 3.25 3.52
N ASP A 80 19.31 3.31 4.57
CA ASP A 80 19.44 2.22 5.53
C ASP A 80 18.22 2.26 6.47
N SER A 81 17.16 1.56 6.10
CA SER A 81 15.99 1.42 6.97
C SER A 81 16.36 0.52 8.16
N SER A 82 16.18 1.05 9.37
CA SER A 82 16.48 0.37 10.63
C SER A 82 15.59 -0.86 10.92
N GLY A 83 14.58 -1.14 10.08
CA GLY A 83 13.55 -2.17 10.31
C GLY A 83 13.55 -3.38 9.36
N GLY A 84 14.40 -3.40 8.33
CA GLY A 84 14.36 -4.46 7.31
C GLY A 84 15.03 -5.78 7.75
N LYS A 85 14.26 -6.76 8.24
CA LYS A 85 14.79 -8.12 8.53
C LYS A 85 15.42 -8.83 7.32
N SER A 86 15.09 -8.41 6.09
CA SER A 86 15.50 -9.08 4.84
C SER A 86 16.86 -8.66 4.29
N GLY A 87 17.52 -7.63 4.85
CA GLY A 87 18.78 -7.11 4.31
C GLY A 87 18.71 -6.57 2.88
N SER A 88 17.50 -6.41 2.33
CA SER A 88 17.24 -5.85 0.99
C SER A 88 17.56 -4.36 1.00
N ALA A 89 18.30 -3.88 0.01
CA ALA A 89 18.60 -2.45 -0.11
C ALA A 89 17.30 -1.66 -0.32
N PHE A 90 17.10 -0.64 0.52
CA PHE A 90 16.17 0.43 0.24
C PHE A 90 16.96 1.60 -0.34
N LEU A 91 16.41 2.19 -1.38
CA LEU A 91 16.86 3.48 -1.90
C LEU A 91 15.71 4.46 -1.76
N LYS A 92 16.05 5.73 -1.71
CA LYS A 92 15.10 6.84 -1.60
C LYS A 92 15.54 7.94 -2.55
N THR A 93 14.61 8.62 -3.20
CA THR A 93 14.95 9.80 -4.01
C THR A 93 15.40 10.94 -3.09
N LYS A 94 16.32 11.79 -3.57
CA LYS A 94 16.84 12.90 -2.75
C LYS A 94 15.76 13.90 -2.35
N ASP A 95 14.74 14.04 -3.17
CA ASP A 95 13.57 14.87 -2.89
C ASP A 95 12.55 14.18 -1.98
N ASP A 96 12.84 13.00 -1.43
CA ASP A 96 12.00 12.27 -0.48
C ASP A 96 10.68 11.70 -1.07
N ARG A 97 10.39 11.95 -2.35
CA ARG A 97 9.10 11.60 -2.97
C ARG A 97 8.87 10.09 -3.12
N LEU A 98 9.91 9.35 -3.49
CA LEU A 98 9.79 7.95 -3.89
C LEU A 98 10.73 7.05 -3.09
N LEU A 99 10.24 5.85 -2.81
CA LEU A 99 11.01 4.75 -2.25
C LEU A 99 11.27 3.71 -3.33
N MET A 100 12.44 3.08 -3.27
CA MET A 100 12.77 1.93 -4.10
C MET A 100 13.15 0.76 -3.21
N LYS A 101 12.44 -0.36 -3.39
CA LYS A 101 12.72 -1.61 -2.71
C LYS A 101 13.42 -2.55 -3.67
N GLN A 102 14.59 -3.04 -3.28
CA GLN A 102 15.21 -4.15 -3.99
C GLN A 102 14.41 -5.43 -3.74
N MET A 103 13.96 -6.05 -4.84
CA MET A 103 13.16 -7.27 -4.82
C MET A 103 14.06 -8.48 -5.03
N SER A 104 13.83 -9.52 -4.23
CA SER A 104 14.39 -10.84 -4.52
C SER A 104 13.74 -11.44 -5.78
N ARG A 105 14.39 -12.43 -6.39
CA ARG A 105 13.81 -13.16 -7.54
C ARG A 105 12.44 -13.78 -7.18
N PRO A 106 12.26 -14.39 -6.01
CA PRO A 106 10.95 -14.74 -5.48
C PRO A 106 9.88 -13.66 -5.50
N GLU A 107 10.20 -12.51 -4.90
CA GLU A 107 9.25 -11.41 -4.79
C GLU A 107 8.93 -10.82 -6.16
N MET A 108 9.89 -10.79 -7.09
CA MET A 108 9.63 -10.46 -8.50
C MET A 108 8.61 -11.42 -9.12
N ASP A 109 8.83 -12.73 -9.03
CA ASP A 109 7.96 -13.73 -9.65
C ASP A 109 6.54 -13.69 -9.04
N ALA A 110 6.42 -13.37 -7.74
CA ALA A 110 5.12 -13.07 -7.12
C ALA A 110 4.49 -11.80 -7.68
N PHE A 111 5.27 -10.71 -7.76
CA PHE A 111 4.79 -9.43 -8.26
C PHE A 111 4.25 -9.53 -9.69
N LEU A 112 4.95 -10.24 -10.59
CA LEU A 112 4.50 -10.40 -11.98
C LEU A 112 3.14 -11.10 -12.10
N LYS A 113 2.79 -11.97 -11.15
CA LYS A 113 1.47 -12.63 -11.08
C LYS A 113 0.41 -11.76 -10.41
N PHE A 114 0.82 -10.93 -9.46
CA PHE A 114 -0.03 -9.99 -8.73
C PHE A 114 -0.41 -8.76 -9.57
N ALA A 115 0.50 -8.28 -10.41
CA ALA A 115 0.39 -7.00 -11.10
C ALA A 115 -0.87 -6.81 -11.97
N PRO A 116 -1.35 -7.79 -12.77
CA PRO A 116 -2.58 -7.59 -13.54
C PRO A 116 -3.79 -7.29 -12.65
N ALA A 117 -3.96 -8.04 -11.56
CA ALA A 117 -5.03 -7.81 -10.61
C ALA A 117 -4.86 -6.48 -9.84
N TYR A 118 -3.62 -6.07 -9.60
CA TYR A 118 -3.31 -4.77 -9.00
C TYR A 118 -3.73 -3.59 -9.89
N PHE A 119 -3.41 -3.62 -11.19
CA PHE A 119 -3.82 -2.56 -12.10
C PHE A 119 -5.33 -2.51 -12.28
N GLN A 120 -6.00 -3.66 -12.35
CA GLN A 120 -7.46 -3.71 -12.35
C GLN A 120 -8.04 -3.11 -11.07
N TYR A 121 -7.49 -3.44 -9.90
CA TYR A 121 -7.93 -2.88 -8.63
C TYR A 121 -7.75 -1.35 -8.57
N LEU A 122 -6.63 -0.84 -9.08
CA LEU A 122 -6.41 0.60 -9.16
C LEU A 122 -7.32 1.30 -10.18
N SER A 123 -7.66 0.65 -11.29
CA SER A 123 -8.65 1.17 -12.23
C SER A 123 -10.00 1.39 -11.54
N GLU A 124 -10.47 0.44 -10.73
CA GLU A 124 -11.70 0.62 -9.94
C GLU A 124 -11.58 1.78 -8.92
N ALA A 125 -10.40 1.94 -8.32
CA ALA A 125 -10.14 3.04 -7.39
C ALA A 125 -10.15 4.42 -8.05
N LEU A 126 -9.54 4.54 -9.23
CA LEU A 126 -9.35 5.82 -9.92
C LEU A 126 -10.60 6.26 -10.68
N PHE A 127 -11.31 5.32 -11.30
CA PHE A 127 -12.40 5.65 -12.23
C PHE A 127 -13.81 5.32 -11.71
N HIS A 128 -13.92 4.53 -10.63
CA HIS A 128 -15.23 4.07 -10.11
C HIS A 128 -15.43 4.35 -8.63
N GLY A 129 -14.61 5.22 -8.04
CA GLY A 129 -14.81 5.72 -6.68
C GLY A 129 -14.61 4.66 -5.60
N LEU A 130 -13.85 3.59 -5.87
CA LEU A 130 -13.51 2.59 -4.85
C LEU A 130 -12.45 3.18 -3.89
N PRO A 131 -12.80 3.45 -2.60
CA PRO A 131 -11.82 3.99 -1.66
C PRO A 131 -10.75 2.93 -1.35
N THR A 132 -9.50 3.38 -1.28
CA THR A 132 -8.31 2.56 -1.05
C THR A 132 -7.26 3.35 -0.27
N VAL A 133 -6.52 2.67 0.61
CA VAL A 133 -5.30 3.17 1.25
C VAL A 133 -4.09 2.33 0.86
N LEU A 134 -4.19 1.49 -0.19
CA LEU A 134 -3.08 0.69 -0.68
C LEU A 134 -1.98 1.61 -1.21
N ALA A 135 -0.75 1.49 -0.70
CA ALA A 135 0.36 2.33 -1.17
C ALA A 135 0.62 2.10 -2.66
N LYS A 136 0.90 3.17 -3.41
CA LYS A 136 1.00 3.08 -4.87
C LYS A 136 2.39 2.64 -5.32
N ILE A 137 2.42 1.76 -6.31
CA ILE A 137 3.63 1.30 -7.00
C ILE A 137 3.67 2.04 -8.33
N PHE A 138 4.76 2.75 -8.59
CA PHE A 138 4.90 3.62 -9.76
C PHE A 138 5.76 3.02 -10.86
N GLY A 139 6.50 1.94 -10.57
CA GLY A 139 7.28 1.26 -11.59
C GLY A 139 7.99 0.03 -11.07
N PHE A 140 8.34 -0.86 -12.00
CA PHE A 140 9.14 -2.03 -11.69
C PHE A 140 10.20 -2.26 -12.76
N TYR A 141 11.45 -2.32 -12.31
CA TYR A 141 12.61 -2.30 -13.18
C TYR A 141 13.58 -3.42 -12.86
N ARG A 142 14.28 -3.90 -13.88
CA ARG A 142 15.47 -4.72 -13.74
C ARG A 142 16.63 -3.98 -14.39
N ILE A 143 17.57 -3.52 -13.58
CA ILE A 143 18.73 -2.75 -14.03
C ILE A 143 20.02 -3.52 -13.77
N GLY A 144 21.07 -3.22 -14.53
CA GLY A 144 22.39 -3.76 -14.24
C GLY A 144 23.43 -3.36 -15.26
N TYR A 145 24.68 -3.67 -14.94
CA TYR A 145 25.80 -3.54 -15.86
C TYR A 145 26.72 -4.77 -15.83
N LYS A 146 27.55 -4.89 -16.86
CA LYS A 146 28.73 -5.76 -16.91
C LYS A 146 29.89 -4.99 -17.52
N ASN A 147 30.97 -4.84 -16.78
CA ASN A 147 32.22 -4.22 -17.23
C ASN A 147 33.19 -5.30 -17.69
N ALA A 148 33.61 -5.25 -18.95
CA ALA A 148 34.43 -6.29 -19.57
C ALA A 148 35.90 -6.27 -19.11
N VAL A 149 36.40 -5.11 -18.66
CA VAL A 149 37.81 -4.93 -18.24
C VAL A 149 38.01 -5.37 -16.79
N THR A 150 37.15 -4.91 -15.89
CA THR A 150 37.24 -5.21 -14.45
C THR A 150 36.55 -6.52 -14.05
N GLY A 151 35.73 -7.09 -14.94
CA GLY A 151 34.87 -8.23 -14.64
C GLY A 151 33.69 -7.92 -13.70
N LYS A 152 33.60 -6.69 -13.19
CA LYS A 152 32.52 -6.28 -12.27
C LYS A 152 31.18 -6.32 -12.99
N SER A 153 30.15 -6.80 -12.30
CA SER A 153 28.77 -6.76 -12.76
C SER A 153 27.82 -6.53 -11.61
N MET A 154 26.65 -5.95 -11.90
CA MET A 154 25.52 -6.02 -10.98
C MET A 154 24.24 -6.29 -11.73
N LYS A 155 23.25 -6.74 -10.97
CA LYS A 155 21.87 -6.84 -11.40
C LYS A 155 20.98 -6.55 -10.20
N MET A 156 20.01 -5.67 -10.38
CA MET A 156 19.05 -5.29 -9.34
C MET A 156 17.65 -5.31 -9.93
N ASP A 157 16.72 -5.89 -9.19
CA ASP A 157 15.28 -5.79 -9.45
C ASP A 157 14.73 -4.76 -8.45
N LEU A 158 14.13 -3.69 -8.94
CA LEU A 158 13.76 -2.51 -8.16
C LEU A 158 12.28 -2.18 -8.37
N LEU A 159 11.53 -2.21 -7.27
CA LEU A 159 10.16 -1.72 -7.19
C LEU A 159 10.17 -0.27 -6.73
N VAL A 160 9.64 0.65 -7.55
CA VAL A 160 9.49 2.06 -7.20
C VAL A 160 8.09 2.27 -6.65
N MET A 161 7.98 2.84 -5.46
CA MET A 161 6.72 3.02 -4.75
C MET A 161 6.66 4.39 -4.07
N GLU A 162 5.44 4.78 -3.74
CA GLU A 162 5.10 5.96 -2.98
C GLU A 162 5.84 6.00 -1.63
N ASN A 163 6.37 7.18 -1.29
CA ASN A 163 6.66 7.49 0.08
C ASN A 163 5.44 8.17 0.73
N LEU A 164 4.72 7.43 1.58
CA LEU A 164 3.50 7.92 2.24
C LEU A 164 3.73 9.23 3.03
N PHE A 165 4.95 9.46 3.52
CA PHE A 165 5.27 10.61 4.36
C PHE A 165 5.94 11.76 3.61
N TYR A 166 5.95 11.73 2.28
CA TYR A 166 6.47 12.83 1.47
C TYR A 166 5.75 14.15 1.80
N GLN A 167 6.52 15.20 2.11
CA GLN A 167 6.02 16.53 2.53
C GLN A 167 5.13 16.51 3.78
N ARG A 168 5.31 15.52 4.67
CA ARG A 168 4.59 15.43 5.95
C ARG A 168 5.56 15.57 7.12
N ASN A 169 5.11 16.21 8.20
CA ASN A 169 5.91 16.38 9.41
C ASN A 169 5.54 15.31 10.43
N VAL A 170 5.90 14.06 10.12
CA VAL A 170 5.49 12.90 10.92
C VAL A 170 6.34 12.78 12.18
N THR A 171 5.71 12.90 13.35
CA THR A 171 6.39 12.81 14.66
C THR A 171 6.48 11.38 15.18
N LYS A 172 5.56 10.50 14.75
CA LYS A 172 5.52 9.08 15.15
C LYS A 172 5.08 8.22 13.98
N ILE A 173 5.78 7.11 13.79
CA ILE A 173 5.49 6.12 12.76
C ILE A 173 5.15 4.80 13.43
N PHE A 174 4.04 4.19 13.02
CA PHE A 174 3.65 2.86 13.44
C PHE A 174 3.47 1.92 12.24
N ASP A 175 4.05 0.73 12.32
CA ASP A 175 3.76 -0.40 11.44
C ASP A 175 2.82 -1.35 12.19
N LEU A 176 1.59 -1.53 11.70
CA LEU A 176 0.54 -2.25 12.41
C LEU A 176 0.07 -3.48 11.63
N LYS A 177 0.11 -4.66 12.26
CA LYS A 177 -0.34 -5.94 11.67
C LYS A 177 -1.59 -6.52 12.33
N GLY A 178 -2.09 -5.85 13.36
CA GLY A 178 -3.21 -6.30 14.16
C GLY A 178 -2.91 -7.52 15.03
N SER A 179 -1.66 -7.69 15.45
CA SER A 179 -1.24 -8.77 16.33
C SER A 179 -0.35 -8.23 17.44
N MET A 180 -0.39 -8.83 18.62
CA MET A 180 0.45 -8.39 19.75
C MET A 180 1.76 -9.18 19.85
N ARG A 181 1.76 -10.49 19.57
CA ARG A 181 2.96 -11.33 19.77
C ARG A 181 4.17 -10.83 18.96
N ASN A 182 5.28 -10.52 19.63
CA ASN A 182 6.51 -9.99 19.03
C ASN A 182 6.30 -8.66 18.29
N ARG A 183 5.37 -7.82 18.77
CA ARG A 183 5.01 -6.54 18.15
C ARG A 183 5.21 -5.37 19.09
N ARG A 184 6.31 -5.42 19.85
CA ARG A 184 6.86 -4.32 20.65
C ARG A 184 8.31 -4.11 20.27
N VAL A 185 8.70 -2.85 20.10
CA VAL A 185 10.10 -2.43 20.04
C VAL A 185 10.41 -1.53 21.23
N ASN A 186 11.66 -1.54 21.68
CA ASN A 186 12.14 -0.58 22.67
C ASN A 186 12.38 0.74 21.95
N ALA A 187 11.54 1.73 22.21
CA ALA A 187 11.67 3.05 21.60
C ALA A 187 13.03 3.65 21.97
N THR A 188 13.81 3.98 20.95
CA THR A 188 15.12 4.62 21.06
C THR A 188 15.02 6.14 20.97
N GLY A 189 13.87 6.66 20.52
CA GLY A 189 13.65 8.10 20.33
C GLY A 189 14.39 8.65 19.10
N LYS A 190 14.95 7.78 18.27
CA LYS A 190 15.56 8.17 17.00
C LYS A 190 14.47 8.72 16.06
N GLU A 191 14.85 9.73 15.30
CA GLU A 191 13.99 10.24 14.24
C GLU A 191 13.64 9.13 13.25
N ASN A 192 12.39 9.10 12.79
CA ASN A 192 11.86 8.08 11.87
C ASN A 192 11.92 6.65 12.41
N GLU A 193 11.97 6.46 13.73
CA GLU A 193 11.81 5.15 14.36
C GLU A 193 10.40 4.60 14.09
N VAL A 194 10.35 3.35 13.64
CA VAL A 194 9.09 2.65 13.35
C VAL A 194 8.70 1.82 14.56
N LEU A 195 7.60 2.21 15.20
CA LEU A 195 6.98 1.54 16.34
C LEU A 195 5.97 0.49 15.86
N LEU A 196 5.60 -0.45 16.73
CA LEU A 196 4.72 -1.57 16.38
C LEU A 196 3.40 -1.55 17.16
N ASP A 197 2.54 -2.57 16.95
CA ASP A 197 1.20 -2.67 17.53
C ASP A 197 1.14 -2.45 19.06
N GLU A 198 2.02 -3.09 19.84
CA GLU A 198 2.02 -2.94 21.30
C GLU A 198 2.40 -1.51 21.71
N ASN A 199 3.34 -0.89 20.99
CA ASN A 199 3.75 0.50 21.24
C ASN A 199 2.61 1.49 20.96
N LEU A 200 1.79 1.22 19.93
CA LEU A 200 0.60 2.04 19.66
C LEU A 200 -0.42 1.93 20.79
N VAL A 201 -0.69 0.71 21.27
CA VAL A 201 -1.61 0.51 22.38
C VAL A 201 -1.14 1.24 23.64
N GLU A 202 0.14 1.15 23.98
CA GLU A 202 0.76 1.92 25.07
C GLU A 202 0.59 3.44 24.87
N PHE A 203 0.86 3.93 23.66
CA PHE A 203 0.71 5.34 23.32
C PHE A 203 -0.75 5.82 23.47
N MET A 204 -1.73 5.03 23.01
CA MET A 204 -3.15 5.36 23.06
C MET A 204 -3.71 5.48 24.48
N TYR A 205 -3.11 4.82 25.48
CA TYR A 205 -3.50 5.03 26.88
C TYR A 205 -3.24 6.46 27.36
N GLN A 206 -2.24 7.14 26.78
CA GLN A 206 -1.87 8.51 27.12
C GLN A 206 -2.45 9.53 26.14
N SER A 207 -2.53 9.17 24.86
CA SER A 207 -2.99 10.05 23.78
C SER A 207 -3.87 9.26 22.80
N PRO A 208 -5.19 9.15 23.05
CA PRO A 208 -6.09 8.41 22.19
C PRO A 208 -6.18 9.04 20.78
N LEU A 209 -6.15 8.20 19.76
CA LEU A 209 -6.30 8.63 18.36
C LEU A 209 -7.77 8.66 17.96
N PHE A 210 -8.33 9.86 17.90
CA PHE A 210 -9.71 10.10 17.55
C PHE A 210 -9.88 10.51 16.08
N LEU A 211 -10.74 9.80 15.38
CA LEU A 211 -11.16 10.10 14.02
C LEU A 211 -12.56 10.70 14.00
N ARG A 212 -12.76 11.65 13.07
CA ARG A 212 -14.10 12.11 12.67
C ARG A 212 -14.88 10.94 12.07
N ALA A 213 -16.21 10.94 12.22
CA ALA A 213 -17.05 9.85 11.72
C ALA A 213 -16.88 9.60 10.21
N HIS A 214 -16.78 10.66 9.41
CA HIS A 214 -16.54 10.55 7.97
C HIS A 214 -15.18 9.90 7.66
N SER A 215 -14.10 10.36 8.28
CA SER A 215 -12.75 9.80 8.09
C SER A 215 -12.67 8.34 8.53
N LYS A 216 -13.33 7.98 9.63
CA LYS A 216 -13.43 6.59 10.08
C LYS A 216 -14.15 5.72 9.06
N GLU A 217 -15.23 6.21 8.46
CA GLU A 217 -15.99 5.46 7.46
C GLU A 217 -15.18 5.26 6.17
N ILE A 218 -14.48 6.28 5.69
CA ILE A 218 -13.56 6.15 4.55
C ILE A 218 -12.47 5.13 4.87
N LEU A 219 -11.79 5.25 6.02
CA LEU A 219 -10.76 4.31 6.43
C LEU A 219 -11.30 2.88 6.51
N ARG A 220 -12.48 2.69 7.11
CA ARG A 220 -13.14 1.38 7.23
C ARG A 220 -13.46 0.79 5.85
N GLY A 221 -13.99 1.59 4.94
CA GLY A 221 -14.27 1.23 3.56
C GLY A 221 -12.99 0.82 2.81
N SER A 222 -11.96 1.67 2.85
CA SER A 222 -10.66 1.39 2.23
C SER A 222 -10.04 0.11 2.76
N LEU A 223 -9.92 -0.05 4.08
CA LEU A 223 -9.37 -1.27 4.68
C LEU A 223 -10.20 -2.50 4.35
N HIS A 224 -11.53 -2.39 4.23
CA HIS A 224 -12.37 -3.49 3.79
C HIS A 224 -12.04 -3.93 2.37
N ASN A 225 -11.98 -2.96 1.44
CA ASN A 225 -11.75 -3.20 0.02
C ASN A 225 -10.34 -3.73 -0.23
N ASP A 226 -9.33 -3.05 0.31
CA ASP A 226 -7.92 -3.41 0.15
C ASP A 226 -7.66 -4.81 0.69
N THR A 227 -8.09 -5.10 1.93
CA THR A 227 -7.83 -6.42 2.52
C THR A 227 -8.63 -7.53 1.85
N LEU A 228 -9.82 -7.25 1.31
CA LEU A 228 -10.59 -8.22 0.52
C LEU A 228 -9.84 -8.57 -0.78
N PHE A 229 -9.34 -7.56 -1.48
CA PHE A 229 -8.48 -7.73 -2.66
C PHE A 229 -7.24 -8.57 -2.33
N LEU A 230 -6.48 -8.19 -1.30
CA LEU A 230 -5.28 -8.91 -0.87
C LEU A 230 -5.58 -10.36 -0.43
N SER A 231 -6.68 -10.58 0.29
CA SER A 231 -7.09 -11.92 0.72
C SER A 231 -7.47 -12.82 -0.46
N ARG A 232 -8.11 -12.28 -1.52
CA ARG A 232 -8.43 -13.05 -2.75
C ARG A 232 -7.18 -13.52 -3.48
N LEU A 233 -6.09 -12.75 -3.38
CA LEU A 233 -4.79 -13.07 -3.97
C LEU A 233 -3.86 -13.86 -3.03
N ASN A 234 -4.38 -14.33 -1.89
CA ASN A 234 -3.60 -15.05 -0.86
C ASN A 234 -2.37 -14.26 -0.37
N VAL A 235 -2.47 -12.93 -0.34
CA VAL A 235 -1.47 -12.03 0.26
C VAL A 235 -1.73 -11.94 1.76
N MET A 236 -0.65 -11.99 2.53
CA MET A 236 -0.66 -11.84 3.99
C MET A 236 0.53 -10.98 4.41
N ASP A 237 0.66 -10.75 5.72
CA ASP A 237 1.80 -10.04 6.31
C ASP A 237 2.03 -8.61 5.84
N TYR A 238 1.03 -8.01 5.19
CA TYR A 238 0.94 -6.58 4.96
C TYR A 238 0.70 -5.83 6.27
N SER A 239 1.18 -4.59 6.34
CA SER A 239 0.98 -3.71 7.50
C SER A 239 0.19 -2.48 7.10
N LEU A 240 -0.56 -1.90 8.04
CA LEU A 240 -0.96 -0.49 7.94
C LEU A 240 0.19 0.35 8.49
N LEU A 241 0.85 1.11 7.61
CA LEU A 241 1.80 2.14 8.03
C LEU A 241 1.01 3.39 8.40
N VAL A 242 1.34 3.98 9.56
CA VAL A 242 0.62 5.13 10.12
C VAL A 242 1.63 6.16 10.57
N GLY A 243 1.49 7.38 10.08
CA GLY A 243 2.21 8.56 10.53
C GLY A 243 1.29 9.49 11.28
N ILE A 244 1.72 9.99 12.43
CA ILE A 244 1.05 11.08 13.14
C ILE A 244 1.72 12.39 12.73
N ASP A 245 0.99 13.28 12.06
CA ASP A 245 1.41 14.66 11.81
C ASP A 245 0.73 15.55 12.84
N GLU A 246 1.45 15.88 13.91
CA GLU A 246 0.94 16.74 14.98
C GLU A 246 0.72 18.18 14.53
N THR A 247 1.40 18.63 13.46
CA THR A 247 1.31 20.00 12.96
C THR A 247 0.00 20.22 12.21
N SER A 248 -0.36 19.30 11.31
CA SER A 248 -1.65 19.35 10.60
C SER A 248 -2.81 18.70 11.37
N GLN A 249 -2.50 18.00 12.48
CA GLN A 249 -3.45 17.16 13.21
C GLN A 249 -4.09 16.06 12.34
N GLU A 250 -3.26 15.43 11.51
CA GLU A 250 -3.69 14.40 10.58
C GLU A 250 -2.99 13.06 10.86
N LEU A 251 -3.70 11.98 10.52
CA LEU A 251 -3.09 10.66 10.38
C LEU A 251 -2.83 10.40 8.90
N VAL A 252 -1.59 10.06 8.58
CA VAL A 252 -1.19 9.62 7.25
C VAL A 252 -1.14 8.10 7.26
N VAL A 253 -1.93 7.43 6.43
CA VAL A 253 -2.07 5.96 6.49
C VAL A 253 -1.91 5.31 5.13
N GLY A 254 -1.32 4.12 5.10
CA GLY A 254 -1.30 3.31 3.89
C GLY A 254 -0.95 1.84 4.14
N ILE A 255 -1.54 0.93 3.36
CA ILE A 255 -1.19 -0.49 3.41
C ILE A 255 0.10 -0.71 2.61
N VAL A 256 1.10 -1.31 3.26
CA VAL A 256 2.44 -1.57 2.71
C VAL A 256 2.80 -3.06 2.78
N ASP A 257 3.91 -3.44 2.13
CA ASP A 257 4.47 -4.81 2.12
C ASP A 257 3.54 -5.92 1.58
N PHE A 258 2.58 -5.55 0.74
CA PHE A 258 1.56 -6.45 0.17
C PHE A 258 2.00 -7.26 -1.07
N ILE A 259 3.31 -7.35 -1.36
CA ILE A 259 3.82 -8.15 -2.49
C ILE A 259 4.14 -9.60 -2.08
N ARG A 260 4.25 -9.88 -0.78
CA ARG A 260 4.53 -11.24 -0.29
C ARG A 260 3.27 -12.09 -0.29
N THR A 261 3.28 -13.16 -1.09
CA THR A 261 2.18 -14.14 -1.11
C THR A 261 2.49 -15.31 -0.18
N PHE A 262 1.46 -15.83 0.49
CA PHE A 262 1.57 -16.96 1.43
C PHE A 262 2.24 -18.21 0.85
N THR A 263 2.15 -18.41 -0.47
CA THR A 263 2.79 -19.54 -1.13
C THR A 263 4.32 -19.48 -1.06
N TRP A 264 4.92 -18.28 -1.00
CA TRP A 264 6.35 -18.14 -0.76
C TRP A 264 6.73 -18.54 0.66
N ASP A 265 5.95 -18.11 1.65
CA ASP A 265 6.23 -18.44 3.05
C ASP A 265 6.11 -19.94 3.29
N LYS A 266 5.10 -20.60 2.71
CA LYS A 266 4.98 -22.07 2.74
C LYS A 266 6.14 -22.78 2.04
N LYS A 267 6.61 -22.26 0.91
CA LYS A 267 7.77 -22.84 0.20
C LYS A 267 9.07 -22.62 0.98
N LEU A 268 9.24 -21.46 1.60
CA LEU A 268 10.39 -21.14 2.44
C LEU A 268 10.38 -22.00 3.71
N GLU A 269 9.24 -22.13 4.37
CA GLU A 269 9.05 -23.00 5.53
C GLU A 269 9.30 -24.47 5.16
N SER A 270 8.84 -24.91 3.98
CA SER A 270 9.14 -26.24 3.43
C SER A 270 10.65 -26.43 3.19
N TRP A 271 11.34 -25.43 2.64
CA TRP A 271 12.79 -25.49 2.42
C TRP A 271 13.59 -25.51 3.73
N VAL A 272 13.17 -24.73 4.73
CA VAL A 272 13.79 -24.73 6.07
C VAL A 272 13.56 -26.07 6.77
N LYS A 273 12.36 -26.65 6.63
CA LYS A 273 12.04 -27.99 7.12
C LYS A 273 12.81 -29.09 6.39
N GLU A 274 13.01 -28.98 5.08
CA GLU A 274 13.83 -29.91 4.29
C GLU A 274 15.33 -29.77 4.55
N SER A 275 15.81 -28.59 4.99
CA SER A 275 17.24 -28.33 5.24
C SER A 275 17.72 -28.73 6.65
N GLY A 276 16.90 -29.44 7.43
CA GLY A 276 17.38 -30.29 8.54
C GLY A 276 17.95 -29.58 9.78
N ILE A 277 17.50 -28.37 10.13
CA ILE A 277 17.92 -27.72 11.39
C ILE A 277 16.70 -27.45 12.29
N LEU A 278 16.63 -28.27 13.34
CA LEU A 278 15.91 -28.15 14.61
C LEU A 278 14.40 -28.47 14.65
N GLY A 279 14.11 -29.53 15.43
CA GLY A 279 12.78 -29.90 15.90
C GLY A 279 12.27 -29.02 17.04
N GLY A 280 11.04 -29.33 17.48
CA GLY A 280 10.43 -28.73 18.67
C GLY A 280 9.01 -28.24 18.41
N GLY A 281 8.03 -29.07 18.75
CA GLY A 281 6.61 -28.84 18.45
C GLY A 281 5.98 -27.62 19.12
N ARG A 282 5.01 -27.05 18.40
CA ARG A 282 3.72 -26.52 18.84
C ARG A 282 2.93 -26.20 17.57
N GLU A 283 1.60 -26.34 17.62
CA GLU A 283 0.69 -26.22 16.48
C GLU A 283 1.07 -25.04 15.55
N PRO A 284 1.01 -25.24 14.22
CA PRO A 284 1.38 -24.19 13.30
C PRO A 284 0.52 -22.95 13.58
N THR A 285 1.17 -21.85 13.95
CA THR A 285 0.58 -20.50 14.04
C THR A 285 0.27 -19.97 12.63
N ILE A 286 -0.22 -20.84 11.74
CA ILE A 286 -0.50 -20.54 10.34
C ILE A 286 -1.92 -20.02 10.28
N VAL A 287 -2.03 -18.70 10.29
CA VAL A 287 -3.28 -17.98 10.07
C VAL A 287 -3.56 -18.00 8.56
N THR A 288 -4.76 -18.40 8.15
CA THR A 288 -5.16 -18.31 6.73
C THR A 288 -5.28 -16.84 6.29
N PRO A 289 -5.18 -16.52 4.97
CA PRO A 289 -5.35 -15.14 4.50
C PRO A 289 -6.67 -14.49 4.97
N LYS A 290 -7.74 -15.28 5.02
CA LYS A 290 -9.06 -14.84 5.53
C LYS A 290 -9.04 -14.49 7.01
N GLN A 291 -8.40 -15.32 7.84
CA GLN A 291 -8.25 -15.05 9.27
C GLN A 291 -7.30 -13.86 9.53
N TYR A 292 -6.22 -13.73 8.75
CA TYR A 292 -5.30 -12.60 8.83
C TYR A 292 -6.04 -11.30 8.57
N ARG A 293 -6.82 -11.25 7.47
CA ARG A 293 -7.68 -10.12 7.13
C ARG A 293 -8.64 -9.76 8.26
N LEU A 294 -9.34 -10.74 8.84
CA LEU A 294 -10.32 -10.48 9.90
C LEU A 294 -9.64 -9.85 11.12
N ARG A 295 -8.57 -10.48 11.61
CA ARG A 295 -7.76 -9.99 12.74
C ARG A 295 -7.23 -8.57 12.49
N PHE A 296 -6.67 -8.34 11.31
CA PHE A 296 -6.13 -7.04 10.91
C PHE A 296 -7.22 -5.95 10.97
N LYS A 297 -8.39 -6.19 10.35
CA LYS A 297 -9.51 -5.23 10.37
C LYS A 297 -10.04 -4.96 11.77
N GLU A 298 -10.22 -6.00 12.59
CA GLU A 298 -10.69 -5.85 13.97
C GLU A 298 -9.72 -5.09 14.86
N ALA A 299 -8.41 -5.21 14.61
CA ALA A 299 -7.41 -4.41 15.31
C ALA A 299 -7.49 -2.93 14.91
N MET A 300 -7.49 -2.61 13.60
CA MET A 300 -7.61 -1.22 13.13
C MET A 300 -8.92 -0.57 13.56
N GLU A 301 -10.01 -1.35 13.67
CA GLU A 301 -11.27 -0.85 14.18
C GLU A 301 -11.12 -0.34 15.63
N ARG A 302 -10.36 -1.05 16.47
CA ARG A 302 -10.09 -0.70 17.88
C ARG A 302 -9.01 0.38 18.05
N TYR A 303 -8.00 0.41 17.19
CA TYR A 303 -6.89 1.36 17.30
C TYR A 303 -7.30 2.80 16.93
N PHE A 304 -8.22 2.97 15.98
CA PHE A 304 -8.65 4.32 15.56
C PHE A 304 -10.05 4.61 16.05
N LEU A 305 -10.18 5.26 17.21
CA LEU A 305 -11.48 5.48 17.84
C LEU A 305 -12.27 6.53 17.07
N MET A 306 -13.57 6.29 16.87
CA MET A 306 -14.44 7.29 16.27
C MET A 306 -15.04 8.17 17.36
N VAL A 307 -15.00 9.49 17.18
CA VAL A 307 -15.82 10.40 17.96
C VAL A 307 -17.16 10.56 17.25
N PRO A 308 -18.29 10.23 17.90
CA PRO A 308 -19.60 10.44 17.30
C PRO A 308 -19.82 11.92 17.01
N ASP A 309 -20.24 12.23 15.79
CA ASP A 309 -20.77 13.55 15.45
C ASP A 309 -22.31 13.52 15.44
N PHE A 310 -22.92 14.70 15.29
CA PHE A 310 -24.38 14.86 15.23
C PHE A 310 -25.05 13.90 14.22
N TRP A 311 -24.38 13.62 13.09
CA TRP A 311 -24.89 12.77 12.03
C TRP A 311 -24.75 11.28 12.36
N ALA A 312 -23.66 10.88 13.02
CA ALA A 312 -23.44 9.53 13.51
C ALA A 312 -24.51 9.13 14.54
N THR A 313 -24.84 10.03 15.48
CA THR A 313 -25.89 9.78 16.48
C THR A 313 -27.27 9.62 15.82
N ARG A 314 -27.54 10.35 14.73
CA ARG A 314 -28.81 10.27 14.00
C ARG A 314 -28.95 8.95 13.22
N ARG A 315 -27.88 8.42 12.62
CA ARG A 315 -27.90 7.11 11.95
C ARG A 315 -28.19 5.96 12.92
N VAL A 316 -27.61 6.01 14.13
CA VAL A 316 -27.89 5.03 15.20
C VAL A 316 -29.37 5.12 15.63
N ARG A 317 -29.93 6.33 15.76
CA ARG A 317 -31.36 6.50 16.08
C ARG A 317 -32.30 5.98 15.00
N VAL A 318 -31.93 6.09 13.72
CA VAL A 318 -32.75 5.57 12.60
C VAL A 318 -32.69 4.05 12.54
N GLN A 319 -31.57 3.41 12.90
CA GLN A 319 -31.48 1.95 12.96
C GLN A 319 -32.19 1.34 14.17
N HIS A 320 -32.31 2.07 15.29
CA HIS A 320 -33.01 1.61 16.50
C HIS A 320 -34.48 2.01 16.60
N HIS A 321 -35.00 2.82 15.66
CA HIS A 321 -36.44 2.95 15.47
C HIS A 321 -36.88 1.99 14.36
N PRO A 322 -37.52 0.84 14.68
CA PRO A 322 -38.30 0.16 13.66
C PRO A 322 -39.33 1.17 13.18
N SER A 323 -39.52 1.28 11.86
CA SER A 323 -40.49 2.22 11.30
C SER A 323 -41.85 1.96 11.98
N ALA A 324 -42.46 3.00 12.53
CA ALA A 324 -43.82 2.93 13.08
C ALA A 324 -44.88 2.57 12.00
N ALA A 325 -44.46 2.34 10.76
CA ALA A 325 -45.30 1.86 9.66
C ALA A 325 -45.45 0.32 9.60
N ALA A 326 -44.75 -0.45 10.44
CA ALA A 326 -44.84 -1.92 10.44
C ALA A 326 -45.70 -2.52 11.57
N GLN A 327 -46.38 -1.70 12.38
CA GLN A 327 -47.22 -2.18 13.50
C GLN A 327 -48.73 -1.96 13.31
N ALA A 328 -49.19 -1.71 12.08
CA ALA A 328 -50.61 -1.47 11.79
C ALA A 328 -51.22 -2.45 10.77
N VAL A 329 -50.72 -3.69 10.65
CA VAL A 329 -51.29 -4.69 9.73
C VAL A 329 -51.78 -5.99 10.41
N ASP A 330 -51.41 -6.28 11.66
CA ASP A 330 -51.87 -7.50 12.37
C ASP A 330 -52.96 -7.25 13.42
N SER A 331 -54.00 -6.49 13.07
CA SER A 331 -55.21 -6.39 13.93
C SER A 331 -56.55 -6.41 13.19
N ASN A 332 -56.58 -6.87 11.94
CA ASN A 332 -57.84 -7.23 11.27
C ASN A 332 -57.57 -8.25 10.15
N LEU A 333 -57.62 -9.55 10.50
CA LEU A 333 -58.28 -10.64 9.76
C LEU A 333 -58.01 -11.99 10.44
#